data_AF-A0A958AKH4-F1
#
_entry.id   AF-A0A958AKH4-F1
#
_cell.length_a   1.000
_cell.length_b   1.000
_cell.length_c   1.000
_cell.angle_alpha   90.00
_cell.angle_beta   90.00
_cell.angle_gamma   90.00
#
_symmetry.space_group_name_H-M   'P 1'
#
loop_
_entity.id
_entity.type
_entity.pdbx_description
1 polymer ?
#
loop_
_entity_poly.entity_id
_entity_poly.type
_entity_poly.pdbx_seq_one_letter_code
_entity_poly.pdbx_strand_id
1 'polypeptide(L)'
;MTVTRTQVEYIITKRLGGYLARAEMAGETGEDNEYLADPIGWAMRLLGYSPASIITVTDDDLADVASGHTDALLDLAELRTIESMITNLDDVNITAGPVRTEWTALRTDLMKQLIAKRSAVSAMWGHLLSTPLDGDAAKSVRLIAL
;
A
#
# COMPACT_ATOMS: atom_id res chain seq x y z
N MET A 1 5.91 -20.21 8.49
CA MET A 1 5.79 -19.09 9.44
C MET A 1 4.59 -18.29 9.00
N THR A 2 3.68 -18.00 9.92
CA THR A 2 2.51 -17.17 9.66
C THR A 2 2.85 -15.73 10.01
N VAL A 3 2.57 -14.80 9.09
CA VAL A 3 2.74 -13.37 9.34
C VAL A 3 1.48 -12.82 10.02
N THR A 4 1.67 -11.90 10.96
CA THR A 4 0.57 -11.20 11.66
C THR A 4 0.42 -9.78 11.13
N ARG A 5 -0.75 -9.18 11.34
CA ARG A 5 -1.04 -7.80 10.97
C ARG A 5 -0.07 -6.83 11.61
N THR A 6 0.18 -6.99 12.90
CA THR A 6 1.15 -6.17 13.63
C THR A 6 2.56 -6.25 13.02
N GLN A 7 2.99 -7.44 12.54
CA GLN A 7 4.29 -7.57 11.87
C GLN A 7 4.32 -6.86 10.51
N VAL A 8 3.26 -6.95 9.73
CA VAL A 8 3.13 -6.25 8.44
C VAL A 8 3.16 -4.74 8.66
N GLU A 9 2.31 -4.23 9.55
CA GLU A 9 2.24 -2.80 9.87
C GLU A 9 3.54 -2.27 10.46
N TYR A 10 4.23 -3.05 11.31
CA TYR A 10 5.54 -2.68 11.84
C TYR A 10 6.55 -2.45 10.71
N ILE A 11 6.62 -3.34 9.72
CA ILE A 11 7.56 -3.20 8.61
C ILE A 11 7.19 -2.02 7.71
N ILE A 12 5.90 -1.86 7.37
CA ILE A 12 5.44 -0.74 6.53
C ILE A 12 5.73 0.59 7.25
N THR A 13 5.39 0.70 8.53
CA THR A 13 5.65 1.90 9.35
C THR A 13 7.15 2.14 9.50
N LYS A 14 7.99 1.10 9.59
CA LYS A 14 9.44 1.27 9.61
C LYS A 14 9.99 1.83 8.30
N ARG A 15 9.40 1.47 7.15
CA ARG A 15 9.86 1.89 5.82
C ARG A 15 9.28 3.24 5.38
N LEU A 16 8.01 3.51 5.72
CA LEU A 16 7.26 4.70 5.29
C LEU A 16 6.88 5.65 6.42
N GLY A 17 7.26 5.40 7.68
CA GLY A 17 6.80 6.14 8.86
C GLY A 17 7.05 7.64 8.79
N GLY A 18 8.18 8.06 8.22
CA GLY A 18 8.46 9.48 7.99
C GLY A 18 7.50 10.14 6.99
N TYR A 19 7.05 9.40 5.98
CA TYR A 19 6.05 9.87 5.02
C TYR A 19 4.65 9.84 5.62
N LEU A 20 4.28 8.77 6.32
CA LEU A 20 2.98 8.63 7.00
C LEU A 20 2.77 9.75 8.02
N ALA A 21 3.77 10.04 8.85
CA ALA A 21 3.69 11.12 9.83
C ALA A 21 3.54 12.49 9.16
N ARG A 22 4.29 12.74 8.06
CA ARG A 22 4.18 13.98 7.29
C ARG A 22 2.85 14.11 6.56
N ALA A 23 2.24 13.00 6.15
CA ALA A 23 0.95 12.94 5.47
C ALA A 23 -0.25 12.86 6.43
N GLU A 24 -0.02 12.96 7.75
CA GLU A 24 -1.06 12.83 8.78
C GLU A 24 -1.81 11.47 8.73
N MET A 25 -1.14 10.43 8.27
CA MET A 25 -1.66 9.05 8.14
C MET A 25 -0.93 8.04 9.04
N ALA A 26 -0.26 8.54 10.09
CA ALA A 26 0.34 7.69 11.12
C ALA A 26 -0.72 7.26 12.14
N GLY A 27 -0.82 5.96 12.41
CA GLY A 27 -1.67 5.43 13.47
C GLY A 27 -1.16 5.75 14.87
N GLU A 28 -2.03 5.60 15.87
CA GLU A 28 -1.66 5.74 17.27
C GLU A 28 -0.71 4.61 17.71
N THR A 29 0.15 4.92 18.69
CA THR A 29 1.13 3.93 19.16
C THR A 29 0.43 2.81 19.92
N GLY A 30 0.56 1.58 19.43
CA GLY A 30 -0.03 0.39 20.06
C GLY A 30 -1.40 0.01 19.53
N GLU A 31 -1.91 0.75 18.54
CA GLU A 31 -3.15 0.44 17.83
C GLU A 31 -2.87 0.14 16.34
N ASP A 32 -3.77 -0.60 15.71
CA ASP A 32 -3.70 -0.88 14.28
C ASP A 32 -3.86 0.43 13.48
N ASN A 33 -3.01 0.66 12.49
CA ASN A 33 -3.13 1.82 11.64
C ASN A 33 -4.28 1.63 10.63
N GLU A 34 -5.39 2.37 10.81
CA GLU A 34 -6.56 2.31 9.94
C GLU A 34 -6.24 2.58 8.46
N TYR A 35 -5.25 3.43 8.18
CA TYR A 35 -4.83 3.78 6.82
C TYR A 35 -4.07 2.65 6.11
N LEU A 36 -3.63 1.61 6.84
CA LEU A 36 -2.93 0.46 6.28
C LEU A 36 -3.85 -0.73 5.96
N ALA A 37 -5.11 -0.70 6.43
CA ALA A 37 -6.05 -1.80 6.18
C ALA A 37 -6.35 -1.99 4.68
N ASP A 38 -6.67 -0.93 3.92
CA ASP A 38 -6.88 -1.03 2.47
C ASP A 38 -5.59 -1.43 1.72
N PRO A 39 -4.42 -0.80 1.96
CA PRO A 39 -3.18 -1.22 1.33
C PRO A 39 -2.82 -2.69 1.52
N ILE A 40 -2.99 -3.23 2.73
CA ILE A 40 -2.73 -4.64 3.02
C ILE A 40 -3.75 -5.53 2.31
N GLY A 41 -5.04 -5.20 2.42
CA GLY A 41 -6.10 -5.97 1.77
C GLY A 41 -5.98 -5.96 0.25
N TRP A 42 -5.55 -4.84 -0.35
CA TRP A 42 -5.27 -4.74 -1.78
C TRP A 42 -4.09 -5.62 -2.19
N ALA A 43 -3.00 -5.61 -1.44
CA ALA A 43 -1.84 -6.45 -1.71
C ALA A 43 -2.19 -7.94 -1.65
N MET A 44 -3.00 -8.35 -0.67
CA MET A 44 -3.54 -9.70 -0.57
C MET A 44 -4.33 -10.09 -1.82
N ARG A 45 -5.26 -9.24 -2.28
CA ARG A 45 -6.05 -9.48 -3.50
C ARG A 45 -5.17 -9.60 -4.74
N LEU A 46 -4.13 -8.78 -4.85
CA LEU A 46 -3.21 -8.85 -5.98
C LEU A 46 -2.34 -10.11 -5.97
N LEU A 47 -2.12 -10.72 -4.81
CA LEU A 47 -1.47 -12.03 -4.67
C LEU A 47 -2.44 -13.21 -4.75
N GLY A 48 -3.73 -12.95 -4.99
CA GLY A 48 -4.77 -13.97 -5.17
C GLY A 48 -5.47 -14.42 -3.87
N TYR A 49 -5.23 -13.75 -2.74
CA TYR A 49 -5.92 -13.99 -1.48
C TYR A 49 -7.21 -13.17 -1.38
N SER A 50 -8.19 -13.66 -0.63
CA SER A 50 -9.49 -13.00 -0.46
C SER A 50 -9.77 -12.74 1.03
N PRO A 51 -9.34 -11.58 1.57
CA PRO A 51 -9.69 -11.19 2.93
C PRO A 51 -11.20 -11.19 3.14
N ALA A 52 -11.66 -11.55 4.34
CA ALA A 52 -13.08 -11.60 4.67
C ALA A 52 -13.77 -10.23 4.62
N SER A 53 -13.01 -9.15 4.76
CA SER A 53 -13.49 -7.78 4.75
C SER A 53 -12.64 -6.88 3.87
N ILE A 54 -13.28 -5.88 3.26
CA ILE A 54 -12.63 -4.87 2.42
C ILE A 54 -12.07 -3.69 3.23
N ILE A 55 -12.51 -3.51 4.48
CA ILE A 55 -12.11 -2.39 5.36
C ILE A 55 -11.25 -2.83 6.55
N THR A 56 -11.18 -4.13 6.82
CA THR A 56 -10.43 -4.68 7.95
C THR A 56 -9.69 -5.92 7.49
N VAL A 57 -8.41 -6.01 7.83
CA VAL A 57 -7.59 -7.22 7.66
C VAL A 57 -7.24 -7.72 9.05
N THR A 58 -7.29 -9.03 9.27
CA THR A 58 -6.99 -9.65 10.57
C THR A 58 -5.82 -10.61 10.43
N ASP A 59 -5.32 -11.09 11.57
CA ASP A 59 -4.31 -12.17 11.59
C ASP A 59 -4.82 -13.44 10.91
N ASP A 60 -6.13 -13.71 10.98
CA ASP A 60 -6.75 -14.86 10.32
C ASP A 60 -6.68 -14.73 8.80
N ASP A 61 -6.92 -13.54 8.25
CA ASP A 61 -6.76 -13.28 6.81
C ASP A 61 -5.31 -13.49 6.37
N LEU A 62 -4.35 -13.01 7.18
CA LEU A 62 -2.91 -13.12 6.88
C LEU A 62 -2.37 -14.53 7.07
N ALA A 63 -3.07 -15.40 7.81
CA ALA A 63 -2.71 -16.80 7.97
C ALA A 63 -2.73 -17.59 6.65
N ASP A 64 -3.54 -17.17 5.69
CA ASP A 64 -3.62 -17.77 4.36
C ASP A 64 -2.43 -17.39 3.47
N VAL A 65 -1.71 -16.32 3.78
CA VAL A 65 -0.58 -15.85 2.98
C VAL A 65 0.58 -16.83 3.09
N ALA A 66 0.95 -17.41 1.94
CA ALA A 66 2.08 -18.33 1.86
C ALA A 66 3.37 -17.61 2.25
N SER A 67 4.27 -18.31 2.94
CA SER A 67 5.54 -17.71 3.39
C SER A 67 6.42 -17.18 2.25
N GLY A 68 6.29 -17.75 1.04
CA GLY A 68 6.97 -17.25 -0.15
C GLY A 68 6.39 -15.95 -0.72
N HIS A 69 5.21 -15.53 -0.26
CA HIS A 69 4.53 -14.31 -0.70
C HIS A 69 4.67 -13.15 0.30
N THR A 70 5.28 -13.36 1.47
CA THR A 70 5.37 -12.34 2.53
C THR A 70 6.11 -11.08 2.07
N ASP A 71 7.25 -11.22 1.39
CA ASP A 71 8.01 -10.05 0.91
C ASP A 71 7.26 -9.31 -0.20
N ALA A 72 6.59 -10.05 -1.09
CA ALA A 72 5.73 -9.47 -2.13
C ALA A 72 4.54 -8.71 -1.52
N LEU A 73 3.91 -9.25 -0.47
CA LEU A 73 2.83 -8.60 0.26
C LEU A 73 3.27 -7.26 0.83
N LEU A 74 4.45 -7.22 1.49
CA LEU A 74 5.00 -6.00 2.08
C LEU A 74 5.26 -4.93 1.02
N ASP A 75 5.90 -5.30 -0.09
CA ASP A 75 6.23 -4.36 -1.15
C ASP A 75 4.99 -3.82 -1.89
N LEU A 76 3.97 -4.65 -2.08
CA LEU A 76 2.71 -4.26 -2.67
C LEU A 76 1.89 -3.36 -1.73
N ALA A 77 1.85 -3.68 -0.44
CA ALA A 77 1.17 -2.86 0.56
C ALA A 77 1.84 -1.48 0.65
N GLU A 78 3.17 -1.40 0.60
CA GLU A 78 3.89 -0.12 0.51
C GLU A 78 3.53 0.68 -0.74
N LEU A 79 3.49 0.02 -1.90
CA LEU A 79 3.12 0.66 -3.16
C LEU A 79 1.74 1.32 -3.03
N ARG A 80 0.75 0.57 -2.52
CA ARG A 80 -0.61 1.08 -2.34
C ARG A 80 -0.72 2.15 -1.26
N THR A 81 0.11 2.06 -0.22
CA THR A 81 0.22 3.10 0.82
C THR A 81 0.70 4.42 0.23
N ILE A 82 1.70 4.39 -0.66
CA ILE A 82 2.18 5.59 -1.37
C ILE A 82 1.08 6.19 -2.27
N GLU A 83 0.37 5.36 -3.03
CA GLU A 83 -0.77 5.81 -3.84
C GLU A 83 -1.86 6.49 -3.00
N SER A 84 -2.17 5.91 -1.83
CA SER A 84 -3.18 6.43 -0.91
C SER A 84 -2.77 7.77 -0.31
N MET A 85 -1.50 7.91 0.13
CA MET A 85 -0.96 9.18 0.59
C MET A 85 -1.07 10.27 -0.50
N ILE A 86 -0.66 9.98 -1.74
CA ILE A 86 -0.75 10.94 -2.84
C ILE A 86 -2.18 11.42 -3.08
N THR A 87 -3.15 10.52 -2.95
CA THR A 87 -4.58 10.83 -3.17
C THR A 87 -5.17 11.70 -2.06
N ASN A 88 -4.71 11.50 -0.82
CA ASN A 88 -5.18 12.27 0.34
C ASN A 88 -4.52 13.65 0.47
N LEU A 89 -3.36 13.86 -0.17
CA LEU A 89 -2.65 15.14 -0.12
C LEU A 89 -3.25 16.17 -1.11
N ASP A 90 -3.84 17.22 -0.55
CA ASP A 90 -4.30 18.38 -1.31
C ASP A 90 -3.13 19.12 -1.99
N ASP A 91 -3.37 19.66 -3.20
CA ASP A 91 -2.38 20.41 -3.98
C ASP A 91 -2.10 21.83 -3.44
N VAL A 92 -2.70 22.21 -2.31
CA VAL A 92 -2.57 23.55 -1.73
C VAL A 92 -1.69 23.56 -0.50
N ASN A 93 -0.62 24.35 -0.55
CA ASN A 93 0.21 24.63 0.63
C ASN A 93 -0.56 25.50 1.61
N ILE A 94 -0.56 25.12 2.88
CA ILE A 94 -1.20 25.89 3.95
C ILE A 94 -0.12 26.73 4.62
N THR A 95 -0.33 28.05 4.64
CA THR A 95 0.50 28.98 5.40
C THR A 95 -0.36 29.62 6.48
N ALA A 96 -0.06 29.33 7.74
CA ALA A 96 -0.75 29.88 8.91
C ALA A 96 0.28 30.53 9.85
N GLY A 97 0.47 31.84 9.71
CA GLY A 97 1.48 32.57 10.49
C GLY A 97 2.90 32.09 10.19
N PRO A 98 3.74 31.73 11.19
CA PRO A 98 5.09 31.21 10.95
C PRO A 98 5.12 29.74 10.52
N VAL A 99 3.97 29.04 10.51
CA VAL A 99 3.88 27.63 10.11
C VAL A 99 3.62 27.54 8.61
N ARG A 100 4.51 26.85 7.91
CA ARG A 100 4.40 26.57 6.47
C ARG A 100 4.40 25.07 6.26
N THR A 101 3.31 24.55 5.68
CA THR A 101 3.21 23.15 5.30
C THR A 101 3.28 23.00 3.80
N GLU A 102 4.34 22.35 3.33
CA GLU A 102 4.68 22.23 1.90
C GLU A 102 4.17 20.90 1.34
N TRP A 103 2.85 20.77 1.25
CA TRP A 103 2.15 19.58 0.76
C TRP A 103 2.52 19.24 -0.69
N THR A 104 2.73 20.25 -1.54
CA THR A 104 3.14 20.06 -2.94
C THR A 104 4.52 19.38 -3.06
N ALA A 105 5.46 19.73 -2.18
CA ALA A 105 6.80 19.14 -2.19
C ALA A 105 6.77 17.67 -1.76
N LEU A 106 6.01 17.38 -0.69
CA LEU A 106 5.78 16.01 -0.23
C LEU A 106 5.14 15.15 -1.34
N ARG A 107 4.08 15.64 -1.98
CA ARG A 107 3.42 14.93 -3.08
C ARG A 107 4.35 14.69 -4.27
N THR A 108 5.19 15.66 -4.62
CA THR A 108 6.18 15.53 -5.70
C THR A 108 7.19 14.42 -5.41
N ASP A 109 7.68 14.34 -4.18
CA ASP A 109 8.63 13.30 -3.78
C ASP A 109 7.97 11.91 -3.77
N LEU A 110 6.74 11.81 -3.25
CA LEU A 110 5.96 10.56 -3.26
C LEU A 110 5.69 10.07 -4.70
N MET A 111 5.34 10.96 -5.64
CA MET A 111 5.14 10.58 -7.04
C MET A 111 6.41 10.00 -7.69
N LYS A 112 7.59 10.55 -7.38
CA LYS A 112 8.86 9.99 -7.88
C LYS A 112 9.12 8.60 -7.32
N GLN A 113 8.88 8.42 -6.02
CA GLN A 113 9.03 7.11 -5.37
C GLN A 113 8.03 6.09 -5.90
N LEU A 114 6.80 6.52 -6.16
CA LEU A 114 5.75 5.66 -6.72
C LEU A 114 6.19 5.00 -8.02
N ILE A 115 6.74 5.78 -8.95
CA ILE A 115 7.20 5.27 -10.26
C ILE A 115 8.32 4.24 -10.07
N ALA A 116 9.31 4.56 -9.24
CA ALA A 116 10.44 3.67 -8.97
C ALA A 116 9.99 2.37 -8.28
N LYS A 117 9.14 2.47 -7.25
CA LYS A 117 8.62 1.32 -6.50
C LYS A 117 7.74 0.45 -7.40
N ARG A 118 6.83 1.04 -8.19
CA ARG A 118 5.96 0.27 -9.12
C ARG A 118 6.80 -0.55 -10.11
N SER A 119 7.83 0.07 -10.70
CA SER A 119 8.75 -0.63 -11.62
C SER A 119 9.49 -1.78 -10.93
N ALA A 120 10.05 -1.54 -9.73
CA ALA A 120 10.74 -2.57 -8.97
C ALA A 120 9.83 -3.74 -8.58
N VAL A 121 8.61 -3.45 -8.12
CA VAL A 121 7.61 -4.46 -7.73
C VAL A 121 7.14 -5.27 -8.94
N SER A 122 6.86 -4.62 -10.08
CA SER A 122 6.49 -5.34 -11.31
C SER A 122 7.60 -6.28 -11.76
N ALA A 123 8.86 -5.81 -11.75
CA ALA A 123 10.01 -6.61 -12.15
C ALA A 123 10.27 -7.80 -11.21
N MET A 124 10.14 -7.60 -9.89
CA MET A 124 10.50 -8.62 -8.90
C MET A 124 9.36 -9.62 -8.67
N TRP A 125 8.11 -9.12 -8.59
CA TRP A 125 6.96 -9.89 -8.12
C TRP A 125 5.91 -10.13 -9.19
N GLY A 126 6.04 -9.59 -10.40
CA GLY A 126 5.03 -9.69 -11.47
C GLY A 126 4.55 -11.12 -11.76
N HIS A 127 5.41 -12.12 -11.57
CA HIS A 127 5.09 -13.54 -11.75
C HIS A 127 4.20 -14.15 -10.65
N LEU A 128 4.09 -13.49 -9.49
CA LEU A 128 3.23 -13.90 -8.36
C LEU A 128 1.86 -13.22 -8.40
N LEU A 129 1.67 -12.21 -9.26
CA LEU A 129 0.48 -11.39 -9.24
C LEU A 129 -0.68 -12.06 -9.97
N SER A 130 -1.86 -12.04 -9.37
CA SER A 130 -3.13 -12.44 -9.99
C SER A 130 -3.51 -11.49 -11.13
N THR A 131 -3.12 -10.22 -11.01
CA THR A 131 -3.33 -9.17 -12.02
C THR A 131 -2.03 -8.39 -12.20
N PRO A 132 -1.54 -8.20 -13.44
CA PRO A 132 -0.32 -7.43 -13.67
C PRO A 132 -0.52 -5.96 -13.26
N LEU A 133 0.54 -5.34 -12.72
CA LEU A 133 0.54 -3.92 -12.34
C LEU A 133 0.56 -2.98 -13.55
N ASP A 134 1.08 -3.47 -14.66
CA ASP A 134 1.19 -2.74 -15.91
C ASP A 134 -0.09 -2.97 -16.72
N GLY A 135 -0.66 -1.90 -17.29
CA GLY A 135 -1.84 -1.97 -18.17
C GLY A 135 -1.62 -2.77 -19.47
N ASP A 136 -0.46 -3.39 -19.63
CA ASP A 136 -0.11 -4.37 -20.66
C ASP A 136 -0.51 -5.80 -20.26
N ALA A 137 -1.50 -5.97 -19.38
CA ALA A 137 -2.33 -7.17 -19.42
C ALA A 137 -2.76 -7.37 -20.88
N ALA A 138 -2.49 -8.55 -21.46
CA ALA A 138 -2.95 -8.87 -22.80
C ALA A 138 -4.43 -8.47 -22.91
N LYS A 139 -4.72 -7.49 -23.78
CA LYS A 139 -6.05 -6.87 -23.97
C LYS A 139 -7.06 -7.92 -24.43
N SER A 140 -7.55 -8.75 -23.52
CA SER A 140 -8.63 -9.69 -23.77
C SER A 140 -9.22 -10.22 -22.46
N VAL A 141 -9.71 -9.32 -21.61
CA VAL A 141 -10.75 -9.72 -20.64
C VAL A 141 -12.08 -9.42 -21.31
N ARG A 142 -12.73 -10.46 -21.83
CA ARG A 142 -14.16 -10.38 -22.18
C ARG A 142 -14.94 -10.52 -20.89
N LEU A 143 -15.80 -9.55 -20.60
CA LEU A 143 -16.87 -9.73 -19.63
C LEU A 143 -17.73 -10.90 -20.10
N ILE A 144 -17.65 -12.03 -19.39
CA ILE A 144 -18.68 -13.06 -19.47
C ILE A 144 -19.83 -12.52 -18.63
N ALA A 145 -20.89 -12.08 -19.30
CA ALA A 145 -22.17 -11.82 -18.64
C ALA A 145 -22.66 -13.16 -18.04
N LEU A 146 -22.92 -13.17 -16.74
CA LEU A 146 -23.69 -14.21 -16.05
C LEU A 146 -25.17 -14.08 -16.41
#